data_AF-A0A4U5MKS0-F1
#
_entry.id   AF-A0A4U5MKS0-F1
#
_cell.length_a   1.000
_cell.length_b   1.000
_cell.length_c   1.000
_cell.angle_alpha   90.00
_cell.angle_beta   90.00
_cell.angle_gamma   90.00
#
_symmetry.space_group_name_H-M   'P 1'
#
loop_
_entity.id
_entity.type
_entity.pdbx_description
1 polymer ?
#
loop_
_entity_poly.entity_id
_entity_poly.type
_entity_poly.pdbx_seq_one_letter_code
_entity_poly.pdbx_strand_id
1 'polypeptide(L)'
;MPVILPLIIILHVLSISLSQTSSKCQWLPWSAWSDCTDTCGSCGIHIRTRTCLTNNGRCECDGSGTQVDYCSLEVCLHPRKTCCFDTRVAVKDRKFICVPSDGGFLVPLFN
;
A
#
# COMPACT_ATOMS: atom_id res chain seq x y z
N MET A 1 38.37 44.37 10.65
CA MET A 1 38.30 42.90 10.81
C MET A 1 36.86 42.46 10.55
N PRO A 2 36.60 41.36 9.83
CA PRO A 2 36.59 41.34 8.38
C PRO A 2 35.19 41.11 7.79
N VAL A 3 35.08 41.46 6.52
CA VAL A 3 33.96 41.38 5.56
C VAL A 3 33.59 39.91 5.23
N ILE A 4 33.31 39.07 6.24
CA ILE A 4 33.02 37.63 6.10
C ILE A 4 31.52 37.34 5.86
N LEU A 5 30.64 38.28 6.22
CA LEU A 5 29.18 38.20 5.99
C LEU A 5 28.72 38.05 4.52
N PRO A 6 29.32 38.71 3.50
CA PRO A 6 28.82 38.62 2.13
C PRO A 6 29.09 37.24 1.50
N LEU A 7 30.14 36.53 1.91
CA LEU A 7 30.47 35.19 1.40
C LEU A 7 29.50 34.10 1.88
N ILE A 8 29.02 34.19 3.13
CA ILE A 8 28.02 33.27 3.68
C ILE A 8 26.66 33.45 2.98
N ILE A 9 26.29 34.70 2.66
CA ILE A 9 25.08 35.00 1.90
C ILE A 9 25.18 34.41 0.49
N ILE A 10 26.33 34.52 -0.18
CA ILE A 10 26.55 33.94 -1.52
C ILE A 10 26.49 32.40 -1.51
N LEU A 11 27.03 31.73 -0.47
CA LEU A 11 26.92 30.28 -0.28
C LEU A 11 25.48 29.82 -0.03
N HIS A 12 24.69 30.58 0.74
CA HIS A 12 23.26 30.31 0.90
C HIS A 12 22.50 30.49 -0.42
N VAL A 13 22.81 31.53 -1.21
CA VAL A 13 22.15 31.77 -2.51
C VAL A 13 22.47 30.66 -3.53
N LEU A 14 23.71 30.14 -3.53
CA LEU A 14 24.13 28.97 -4.34
C LEU A 14 23.45 27.65 -3.93
N SER A 15 23.03 27.52 -2.66
CA SER A 15 22.21 26.38 -2.22
C SER A 15 20.72 26.54 -2.56
N ILE A 16 20.23 27.77 -2.68
CA ILE A 16 18.84 28.09 -3.04
C ILE A 16 18.57 27.82 -4.53
N SER A 17 19.59 27.88 -5.41
CA SER A 17 19.45 27.61 -6.85
C SER A 17 19.37 26.13 -7.25
N LEU A 18 19.43 25.19 -6.28
CA LEU A 18 19.21 23.76 -6.51
C LEU A 18 17.83 23.30 -6.04
N SER A 19 16.80 24.15 -6.10
CA SER A 19 15.42 23.67 -6.11
C SER A 19 15.18 22.90 -7.41
N GLN A 20 15.68 21.67 -7.44
CA GLN A 20 15.41 20.66 -8.44
C GLN A 20 13.92 20.70 -8.72
N THR A 21 13.54 21.13 -9.92
CA THR A 21 12.29 20.69 -10.52
C THR A 21 12.44 19.20 -10.79
N SER A 22 12.41 18.42 -9.71
CA SER A 22 12.23 16.98 -9.78
C SER A 22 10.92 16.82 -10.53
N SER A 23 11.00 16.36 -11.77
CA SER A 23 9.86 15.82 -12.51
C SER A 23 9.35 14.63 -11.71
N LYS A 24 8.59 14.90 -10.65
CA LYS A 24 8.08 13.89 -9.74
C LYS A 24 6.97 13.16 -10.47
N CYS A 25 7.22 11.91 -10.78
CA CYS A 25 6.18 10.98 -11.17
C CYS A 25 5.17 10.85 -10.03
N GLN A 26 3.88 10.83 -10.38
CA GLN A 26 2.81 10.76 -9.39
C GLN A 26 1.94 9.54 -9.64
N TRP A 27 1.67 8.81 -8.57
CA TRP A 27 0.65 7.76 -8.61
C TRP A 27 -0.73 8.39 -8.73
N LEU A 28 -1.54 7.89 -9.67
CA LEU A 28 -2.98 8.07 -9.59
C LEU A 28 -3.54 7.38 -8.34
N PRO A 29 -4.74 7.78 -7.89
CA PRO A 29 -5.47 7.05 -6.89
C PRO A 29 -5.61 5.57 -7.28
N TRP A 30 -5.62 4.70 -6.26
CA TRP A 30 -5.93 3.30 -6.47
C TRP A 30 -7.32 3.12 -7.07
N SER A 31 -7.46 2.11 -7.92
CA SER A 31 -8.76 1.58 -8.32
C SER A 31 -9.52 1.05 -7.10
N ALA A 32 -10.82 0.84 -7.30
CA ALA A 32 -11.56 -0.05 -6.42
C ALA A 32 -10.90 -1.45 -6.42
N TRP A 33 -11.07 -2.16 -5.31
CA TRP A 33 -10.75 -3.57 -5.25
C TRP A 33 -11.64 -4.36 -6.21
N SER A 34 -11.09 -5.41 -6.81
CA SER A 34 -11.87 -6.41 -7.51
C SER A 34 -12.81 -7.13 -6.56
N ASP A 35 -13.77 -7.87 -7.14
CA ASP A 35 -14.49 -8.87 -6.39
C ASP A 35 -13.51 -9.90 -5.80
N CYS A 36 -13.89 -10.44 -4.66
CA CYS A 36 -13.14 -11.52 -4.03
C CYS A 36 -13.29 -12.79 -4.86
N THR A 37 -12.19 -13.52 -5.09
CA THR A 37 -12.23 -14.79 -5.83
C THR A 37 -12.94 -15.91 -5.07
N ASP A 38 -13.27 -15.70 -3.79
CA ASP A 38 -13.98 -16.63 -2.94
C ASP A 38 -14.85 -15.90 -1.91
N THR A 39 -15.79 -16.60 -1.31
CA THR A 39 -16.80 -15.99 -0.44
C THR A 39 -16.66 -16.35 1.03
N CYS A 40 -15.68 -17.18 1.40
CA CYS A 40 -15.43 -17.57 2.78
C CYS A 40 -13.97 -18.02 3.04
N GLY A 41 -13.67 -18.27 4.30
CA GLY A 41 -12.48 -18.93 4.82
C GLY A 41 -11.19 -18.14 4.68
N SER A 42 -11.26 -16.84 4.34
CA SER A 42 -10.10 -16.10 3.84
C SER A 42 -9.41 -16.81 2.66
N CYS A 43 -10.17 -17.61 1.89
CA CYS A 43 -9.65 -18.44 0.80
C CYS A 43 -9.51 -17.66 -0.52
N GLY A 44 -10.14 -16.49 -0.61
CA GLY A 44 -10.11 -15.64 -1.79
C GLY A 44 -9.12 -14.50 -1.69
N ILE A 45 -8.74 -13.98 -2.85
CA ILE A 45 -7.96 -12.75 -2.99
C ILE A 45 -8.77 -11.71 -3.76
N HIS A 46 -8.44 -10.45 -3.54
CA HIS A 46 -8.88 -9.34 -4.37
C HIS A 46 -7.68 -8.48 -4.76
N ILE A 47 -7.82 -7.78 -5.89
CA ILE A 47 -6.73 -7.07 -6.54
C ILE A 47 -7.17 -5.63 -6.80
N ARG A 48 -6.27 -4.67 -6.60
CA ARG A 48 -6.45 -3.29 -7.07
C ARG A 48 -5.19 -2.81 -7.77
N THR A 49 -5.37 -1.85 -8.67
CA THR A 49 -4.28 -1.28 -9.47
C THR A 49 -4.25 0.23 -9.40
N ARG A 50 -3.11 0.83 -9.70
CA ARG A 50 -2.94 2.27 -9.86
C ARG A 50 -2.00 2.53 -11.02
N THR A 51 -2.15 3.69 -11.67
CA THR A 51 -1.32 4.07 -12.81
C THR A 51 -0.31 5.12 -12.39
N CYS A 52 0.95 4.96 -12.82
CA CYS A 52 1.98 5.97 -12.64
C CYS A 52 1.88 7.01 -13.77
N LEU A 53 1.68 8.28 -13.41
CA LEU A 53 1.81 9.37 -14.37
C LEU A 53 3.29 9.69 -14.57
N THR A 54 3.80 9.36 -15.75
CA THR A 54 5.17 9.68 -16.17
C THR A 54 5.20 10.76 -17.25
N ASN A 55 6.21 11.63 -17.20
CA ASN A 55 6.42 12.65 -18.21
C ASN A 55 7.37 12.10 -19.29
N ASN A 56 6.82 11.41 -20.28
CA ASN A 56 7.56 10.82 -21.40
C ASN A 56 8.73 9.89 -20.95
N GLY A 57 8.53 9.11 -19.89
CA GLY A 57 9.54 8.19 -19.37
C GLY A 57 10.69 8.84 -18.62
N ARG A 58 10.63 10.15 -18.34
CA ARG A 58 11.68 10.89 -17.61
C ARG A 58 11.66 10.68 -16.11
N CYS A 59 10.69 9.93 -15.59
CA CYS A 59 10.60 9.54 -14.20
C CYS A 59 9.87 8.20 -14.07
N GLU A 60 10.03 7.57 -12.91
CA GLU A 60 9.34 6.35 -12.50
C GLU A 60 8.73 6.55 -11.11
N CYS A 61 7.58 5.94 -10.86
CA CYS A 61 6.97 5.97 -9.52
C CYS A 61 7.54 4.83 -8.67
N ASP A 62 7.90 5.13 -7.43
CA ASP A 62 8.39 4.11 -6.51
C ASP A 62 7.26 3.16 -6.03
N GLY A 63 7.58 1.88 -5.96
CA GLY A 63 6.69 0.79 -5.55
C GLY A 63 5.84 0.17 -6.67
N SER A 64 4.97 -0.78 -6.28
CA SER A 64 4.12 -1.54 -7.21
C SER A 64 2.89 -0.75 -7.67
N GLY A 65 2.50 -0.95 -8.94
CA GLY A 65 1.23 -0.51 -9.50
C GLY A 65 0.06 -1.47 -9.20
N THR A 66 0.32 -2.62 -8.60
CA THR A 66 -0.67 -3.66 -8.28
C THR A 66 -0.56 -4.07 -6.82
N GLN A 67 -1.70 -4.22 -6.16
CA GLN A 67 -1.79 -4.75 -4.81
C GLN A 67 -2.77 -5.92 -4.78
N VAL A 68 -2.41 -6.95 -4.01
CA VAL A 68 -3.23 -8.15 -3.75
C VAL A 68 -3.42 -8.25 -2.24
N ASP A 69 -4.61 -8.64 -1.81
CA ASP A 69 -4.93 -8.88 -0.41
C ASP A 69 -5.93 -10.04 -0.26
N TYR A 70 -6.07 -10.58 0.95
CA TYR A 70 -7.03 -11.64 1.27
C TYR A 70 -8.38 -11.04 1.65
N CYS A 71 -9.45 -11.71 1.23
CA CYS A 71 -10.82 -11.23 1.45
C CYS A 71 -11.74 -12.36 1.92
N SER A 72 -12.97 -12.01 2.28
CA SER A 72 -14.00 -12.95 2.78
C SER A 72 -13.56 -13.71 4.03
N LEU A 73 -13.35 -12.96 5.12
CA LEU A 73 -12.85 -13.51 6.40
C LEU A 73 -13.84 -14.40 7.14
N GLU A 74 -15.09 -14.48 6.71
CA GLU A 74 -16.10 -15.34 7.35
C GLU A 74 -15.73 -16.81 7.16
N VAL A 75 -15.81 -17.63 8.20
CA VAL A 75 -15.44 -19.05 8.08
C VAL A 75 -16.25 -19.77 7.01
N CYS A 76 -15.60 -20.68 6.27
CA CYS A 76 -16.33 -21.62 5.44
C CYS A 76 -16.96 -22.71 6.32
N LEU A 77 -18.14 -23.18 5.91
CA LEU A 77 -18.78 -24.35 6.51
C LEU A 77 -18.32 -25.64 5.80
N HIS A 78 -18.52 -26.77 6.48
CA HIS A 78 -18.32 -28.09 5.90
C HIS A 78 -19.09 -28.22 4.56
N PRO A 79 -18.53 -28.85 3.51
CA PRO A 79 -17.33 -29.73 3.48
C PRO A 79 -16.00 -29.03 3.22
N ARG A 80 -15.98 -27.70 3.16
CA ARG A 80 -14.76 -26.94 2.88
C ARG A 80 -13.88 -26.83 4.12
N LYS A 81 -12.59 -26.54 3.92
CA LYS A 81 -11.71 -26.10 5.02
C LYS A 81 -12.27 -24.81 5.60
N THR A 82 -12.36 -24.73 6.93
CA THR A 82 -12.94 -23.58 7.64
C THR A 82 -12.20 -22.29 7.35
N CYS A 83 -10.87 -22.35 7.30
CA CYS A 83 -9.95 -21.28 6.93
C CYS A 83 -8.88 -21.80 5.96
N CYS A 84 -8.38 -20.95 5.06
CA CYS A 84 -7.34 -21.25 4.08
C CYS A 84 -6.02 -20.52 4.39
N PHE A 85 -4.95 -20.94 3.72
CA PHE A 85 -3.59 -20.40 3.94
C PHE A 85 -3.19 -20.52 5.42
N ASP A 86 -2.38 -19.60 5.94
CA ASP A 86 -1.92 -19.57 7.33
C ASP A 86 -2.88 -18.80 8.26
N THR A 87 -4.18 -18.94 8.02
CA THR A 87 -5.23 -18.32 8.85
C THR A 87 -5.88 -19.34 9.78
N ARG A 88 -6.24 -18.89 10.98
CA ARG A 88 -6.88 -19.69 12.02
C ARG A 88 -8.24 -19.10 12.39
N VAL A 89 -9.08 -19.93 12.98
CA VAL A 89 -10.38 -19.49 13.51
C VAL A 89 -10.16 -18.61 14.75
N ALA A 90 -10.77 -17.44 14.76
CA ALA A 90 -10.91 -16.57 15.91
C ALA A 90 -12.35 -16.09 16.04
N VAL A 91 -12.70 -15.56 17.22
CA VAL A 91 -14.02 -14.99 17.48
C VAL A 91 -13.91 -13.48 17.54
N LYS A 92 -14.67 -12.78 16.70
CA LYS A 92 -14.83 -11.32 16.73
C LYS A 92 -16.32 -11.00 16.65
N ASP A 93 -16.83 -10.14 17.53
CA ASP A 93 -18.24 -9.73 17.55
C ASP A 93 -19.25 -10.90 17.58
N ARG A 94 -18.94 -11.95 18.37
CA ARG A 94 -19.71 -13.21 18.46
C ARG A 94 -19.79 -14.01 17.15
N LYS A 95 -18.94 -13.70 16.16
CA LYS A 95 -18.83 -14.42 14.89
C LYS A 95 -17.48 -15.12 14.78
N PHE A 96 -17.47 -16.31 14.18
CA PHE A 96 -16.25 -17.00 13.80
C PHE A 96 -15.69 -16.39 12.51
N ILE A 97 -14.44 -15.97 12.55
CA ILE A 97 -13.72 -15.40 11.41
C ILE A 97 -12.33 -16.03 11.28
N CYS A 98 -11.77 -15.98 10.09
CA CYS A 98 -10.39 -16.38 9.82
C CYS A 98 -9.46 -15.18 10.02
N VAL A 99 -8.42 -15.36 10.83
CA VAL A 99 -7.39 -14.35 11.11
C VAL A 99 -6.00 -14.94 10.88
N PRO A 100 -5.01 -14.15 10.46
CA PRO A 100 -3.64 -14.61 10.31
C PRO A 100 -3.09 -15.22 11.62
N SER A 101 -2.40 -16.35 11.52
CA SER A 101 -1.84 -17.04 12.69
C SER A 101 -0.58 -16.37 13.24
N ASP A 102 0.20 -15.72 12.36
CA ASP A 102 1.54 -15.17 12.69
C ASP A 102 1.53 -13.75 13.24
N GLY A 103 0.38 -13.22 13.67
CA GLY A 103 0.28 -11.82 14.12
C GLY A 103 0.53 -10.77 13.03
N GLY A 104 0.63 -11.20 11.76
CA GLY A 104 0.80 -10.35 10.58
C GLY A 104 -0.47 -9.61 10.23
N PHE A 105 -0.75 -8.52 10.95
CA PHE A 105 -1.74 -7.53 10.56
C PHE A 105 -1.20 -6.68 9.42
N LEU A 106 -1.48 -7.09 8.18
CA LEU A 106 -1.58 -6.19 7.04
C LEU A 106 -2.90 -6.42 6.30
N VAL A 107 -3.98 -6.66 7.05
CA VAL A 107 -5.31 -6.28 6.54
C VAL A 107 -5.35 -4.76 6.76
N PRO A 108 -5.23 -3.91 5.73
CA PRO A 108 -5.44 -2.49 5.92
C PRO A 108 -6.85 -2.35 6.46
N LEU A 109 -6.90 -1.87 7.70
CA LEU A 109 -8.08 -1.59 8.51
C LEU A 109 -9.31 -1.32 7.64
N PHE A 110 -10.31 -2.17 7.83
CA PHE A 110 -11.72 -1.84 7.65
C PHE A 110 -11.94 -0.33 7.85
N ASN A 111 -12.33 0.35 6.77
CA ASN A 111 -12.95 1.67 6.83
C ASN A 111 -14.46 1.47 6.91
#